data_AF-A0A7G5GYB0-F1
#
_entry.id   AF-A0A7G5GYB0-F1
#
_cell.length_a   1.000
_cell.length_b   1.000
_cell.length_c   1.000
_cell.angle_alpha   90.00
_cell.angle_beta   90.00
_cell.angle_gamma   90.00
#
_symmetry.space_group_name_H-M   'P 1'
#
loop_
_entity.id
_entity.type
_entity.pdbx_description
1 polymer ?
#
loop_
_entity_poly.entity_id
_entity_poly.type
_entity_poly.pdbx_seq_one_letter_code
_entity_poly.pdbx_strand_id
1 'polypeptide(L)'
;MPIQQPEDDASSFDGLSPKRILTEWTEAITNLYKNYQELSAYIDQAIGQEAHFKEDTNTYIGQCPLSQLVTLVTTIQVELEKLLQDVSKKDSSTKLNPRNYYQKLIEHTLLVDQLNQQARSRLHLLSLSAS
;
A
#
# COMPACT_ATOMS: atom_id res chain seq x y z
N MET A 1 29.92 42.98 13.80
CA MET A 1 29.91 41.52 14.04
C MET A 1 28.96 40.89 13.03
N PRO A 2 29.41 39.97 12.17
CA PRO A 2 28.50 39.22 11.31
C PRO A 2 27.80 38.15 12.15
N ILE A 3 26.46 38.17 12.14
CA ILE A 3 25.63 37.14 12.75
C ILE A 3 25.68 35.94 11.80
N GLN A 4 26.42 34.91 12.19
CA GLN A 4 26.38 33.61 11.51
C GLN A 4 24.99 33.01 11.70
N GLN A 5 24.29 32.78 10.58
CA GLN A 5 23.09 31.96 10.55
C GLN A 5 23.45 30.54 11.02
N PRO A 6 22.67 29.93 11.93
CA PRO A 6 22.86 28.54 12.25
C PRO A 6 22.46 27.71 11.02
N GLU A 7 23.40 26.87 10.63
CA GLU A 7 23.32 25.94 9.53
C GLU A 7 22.06 25.09 9.67
N ASP A 8 21.29 25.00 8.59
CA ASP A 8 20.24 24.00 8.42
C ASP A 8 20.89 22.62 8.52
N ASP A 9 20.99 22.11 9.74
CA ASP A 9 21.25 20.71 10.05
C ASP A 9 20.01 19.93 9.59
N ALA A 10 19.90 19.80 8.26
CA ALA A 10 19.02 18.88 7.60
C ALA A 10 19.48 17.48 8.02
N SER A 11 18.91 17.02 9.14
CA SER A 11 19.00 15.67 9.67
C SER A 11 18.71 14.69 8.55
N SER A 12 19.78 14.27 7.88
CA SER A 12 19.77 13.37 6.73
C SER A 12 19.55 11.98 7.29
N PHE A 13 18.33 11.46 7.09
CA PHE A 13 18.00 10.07 7.37
C PHE A 13 18.46 9.27 6.15
N ASP A 14 19.63 8.64 6.25
CA ASP A 14 20.26 7.84 5.18
C ASP A 14 20.40 8.55 3.81
N GLY A 15 20.53 9.88 3.79
CA GLY A 15 20.64 10.67 2.54
C GLY A 15 19.31 11.12 1.95
N LEU A 16 18.18 10.78 2.57
CA LEU A 16 16.84 11.15 2.11
C LEU A 16 16.29 12.34 2.92
N SER A 17 15.79 13.34 2.21
CA SER A 17 15.11 14.47 2.85
C SER A 17 13.72 14.06 3.33
N PRO A 18 13.24 14.58 4.48
CA PRO A 18 11.88 14.33 4.97
C PRO A 18 10.79 14.54 3.92
N LYS A 19 10.96 15.56 3.07
CA LYS A 19 10.05 15.85 1.95
C LYS A 19 9.98 14.70 0.95
N ARG A 20 11.13 14.10 0.62
CA ARG A 20 11.20 12.96 -0.30
C ARG A 20 10.50 11.74 0.29
N ILE A 21 10.77 11.41 1.55
CA ILE A 21 10.15 10.27 2.25
C ILE A 21 8.62 10.41 2.25
N LEU A 22 8.09 11.60 2.58
CA LEU A 22 6.65 11.86 2.57
C LEU A 22 6.05 11.78 1.15
N THR A 23 6.79 12.21 0.14
CA THR A 23 6.34 12.16 -1.26
C THR A 23 6.25 10.71 -1.73
N GLU A 24 7.30 9.92 -1.53
CA GLU A 24 7.34 8.50 -1.88
C GLU A 24 6.26 7.70 -1.14
N TRP A 25 6.08 7.96 0.16
CA TRP A 25 4.99 7.38 0.94
C TRP A 25 3.60 7.70 0.37
N THR A 26 3.33 8.98 0.08
CA THR A 26 2.01 9.41 -0.43
C THR A 26 1.72 8.83 -1.80
N GLU A 27 2.73 8.75 -2.67
CA GLU A 27 2.62 8.11 -3.97
C GLU A 27 2.33 6.61 -3.84
N ALA A 28 3.08 5.90 -2.99
CA ALA A 28 2.91 4.47 -2.76
C ALA A 28 1.48 4.14 -2.27
N ILE A 29 0.98 4.90 -1.28
CA ILE A 29 -0.38 4.72 -0.74
C ILE A 29 -1.45 5.06 -1.79
N THR A 30 -1.26 6.12 -2.56
CA THR A 30 -2.21 6.49 -3.64
C THR A 30 -2.31 5.39 -4.68
N ASN A 31 -1.17 4.81 -5.07
CA ASN A 31 -1.12 3.70 -6.01
C ASN A 31 -1.78 2.44 -5.42
N LEU A 32 -1.57 2.16 -4.13
CA LEU A 32 -2.15 1.00 -3.47
C LEU A 32 -3.67 1.10 -3.40
N TYR A 33 -4.19 2.29 -3.09
CA TYR A 33 -5.62 2.52 -3.07
C TYR A 33 -6.26 2.35 -4.46
N LYS A 34 -5.65 2.89 -5.52
CA LYS A 34 -6.11 2.69 -6.90
C LYS A 34 -6.17 1.20 -7.27
N ASN A 35 -5.06 0.49 -7.04
CA ASN A 35 -4.98 -0.94 -7.31
C ASN A 35 -6.03 -1.74 -6.53
N TYR A 36 -6.23 -1.40 -5.25
CA TYR A 36 -7.26 -1.99 -4.40
C TYR A 36 -8.68 -1.77 -4.94
N GLN A 37 -9.00 -0.55 -5.38
CA GLN A 37 -10.30 -0.24 -5.97
C GLN A 37 -10.55 -1.03 -7.25
N GLU A 38 -9.55 -1.12 -8.14
CA GLU A 38 -9.67 -1.91 -9.37
C GLU A 38 -9.86 -3.40 -9.06
N LEU A 39 -9.04 -3.98 -8.18
CA LEU A 39 -9.18 -5.38 -7.78
C LEU A 39 -10.55 -5.67 -7.14
N SER A 40 -11.03 -4.78 -6.27
CA SER A 40 -12.34 -4.93 -5.63
C SER A 40 -13.47 -4.90 -6.66
N ALA A 41 -13.40 -3.99 -7.64
CA ALA A 41 -14.40 -3.91 -8.71
C ALA A 41 -14.46 -5.20 -9.55
N TYR A 42 -13.31 -5.81 -9.85
CA TYR A 42 -13.29 -7.11 -10.55
C TYR A 42 -13.90 -8.23 -9.72
N ILE A 43 -13.60 -8.28 -8.42
CA ILE A 43 -14.17 -9.27 -7.50
C ILE A 43 -15.69 -9.10 -7.42
N ASP A 44 -16.18 -7.87 -7.22
CA ASP A 44 -17.61 -7.57 -7.12
C ASP A 44 -18.35 -7.93 -8.42
N GLN A 45 -17.73 -7.64 -9.58
CA GLN A 45 -18.27 -8.02 -10.88
C GLN A 45 -18.36 -9.55 -11.04
N ALA A 46 -17.31 -10.28 -10.66
CA ALA A 46 -17.29 -11.74 -10.76
C ALA A 46 -18.35 -12.37 -9.84
N ILE A 47 -18.45 -11.93 -8.58
CA ILE A 47 -19.46 -12.41 -7.64
C ILE A 47 -20.87 -12.08 -8.14
N GLY A 48 -21.08 -10.88 -8.68
CA GLY A 48 -22.37 -10.47 -9.25
C GLY A 48 -22.79 -11.26 -10.49
N GLN A 49 -21.82 -11.73 -11.29
CA GLN A 49 -22.07 -12.59 -12.45
C GLN A 49 -22.24 -14.07 -12.06
N GLU A 50 -21.58 -14.51 -10.98
CA GLU A 50 -21.61 -15.89 -10.49
C GLU A 50 -22.76 -16.21 -9.53
N ALA A 51 -23.69 -15.29 -9.26
CA ALA A 51 -24.91 -15.58 -8.51
C ALA A 51 -25.77 -16.75 -9.08
N HIS A 52 -25.39 -17.27 -10.26
CA HIS A 52 -25.97 -18.45 -10.90
C HIS A 52 -25.09 -19.72 -10.90
N PHE A 53 -23.81 -19.67 -10.51
CA PHE A 53 -22.90 -20.81 -10.55
C PHE A 53 -22.58 -21.32 -9.15
N LYS A 54 -22.93 -22.58 -8.91
CA LYS A 54 -22.68 -23.32 -7.68
C LYS A 54 -21.20 -23.30 -7.34
N GLU A 55 -20.86 -22.82 -6.14
CA GLU A 55 -19.89 -23.34 -5.16
C GLU A 55 -18.69 -24.18 -5.64
N ASP A 56 -18.16 -23.94 -6.84
CA ASP A 56 -16.94 -24.56 -7.33
C ASP A 56 -15.76 -23.67 -6.94
N THR A 57 -14.85 -24.26 -6.16
CA THR A 57 -13.61 -23.66 -5.62
C THR A 57 -12.59 -23.24 -6.70
N ASN A 58 -13.00 -23.28 -7.97
CA ASN A 58 -12.18 -23.05 -9.14
C ASN A 58 -12.68 -21.87 -9.99
N THR A 59 -13.26 -20.84 -9.37
CA THR A 59 -13.54 -19.57 -10.06
C THR A 59 -12.24 -18.86 -10.42
N TYR A 60 -12.08 -18.53 -11.70
CA TYR A 60 -11.01 -17.68 -12.22
C TYR A 60 -11.61 -16.41 -12.83
N ILE A 61 -10.95 -15.28 -12.61
CA ILE A 61 -11.14 -14.08 -13.42
C ILE A 61 -9.93 -13.97 -14.34
N GLY A 62 -10.14 -14.06 -15.66
CA GLY A 62 -9.03 -14.17 -16.62
C GLY A 62 -8.15 -15.38 -16.32
N GLN A 63 -6.87 -15.16 -16.02
CA GLN A 63 -5.92 -16.20 -15.62
C GLN A 63 -5.66 -16.25 -14.11
N CYS A 64 -6.37 -15.46 -13.30
CA CYS A 64 -6.14 -15.40 -11.86
C CYS A 64 -7.26 -16.10 -11.08
N PRO A 65 -6.95 -17.03 -10.15
CA PRO A 65 -7.95 -17.56 -9.25
C PRO A 65 -8.57 -16.45 -8.40
N LEU A 66 -9.90 -16.44 -8.28
CA LEU A 66 -10.63 -15.45 -7.49
C LEU A 66 -10.20 -15.48 -6.02
N SER A 67 -9.94 -16.67 -5.48
CA SER A 67 -9.44 -16.84 -4.10
C SER A 67 -8.12 -16.10 -3.83
N GLN A 68 -7.23 -16.02 -4.81
CA GLN A 68 -5.98 -15.25 -4.69
C GLN A 68 -6.23 -13.74 -4.70
N LEU A 69 -7.21 -13.27 -5.48
CA LEU A 69 -7.58 -11.86 -5.53
C LEU A 69 -8.22 -11.44 -4.20
N VAL A 70 -9.17 -12.22 -3.69
CA VAL A 70 -9.81 -11.99 -2.39
C VAL A 70 -8.76 -11.95 -1.29
N THR A 71 -7.85 -12.94 -1.25
CA THR A 71 -6.76 -12.99 -0.26
C THR A 71 -5.88 -11.74 -0.33
N LEU A 72 -5.52 -11.29 -1.53
CA LEU A 72 -4.69 -10.10 -1.71
C LEU A 72 -5.42 -8.84 -1.25
N VAL A 73 -6.68 -8.67 -1.62
CA VAL A 73 -7.51 -7.52 -1.21
C VAL A 73 -7.67 -7.47 0.31
N THR A 74 -7.96 -8.61 0.95
CA THR A 74 -8.00 -8.70 2.42
C THR A 74 -6.66 -8.37 3.05
N THR A 75 -5.55 -8.85 2.49
CA THR A 75 -4.20 -8.53 2.98
C THR A 75 -3.93 -7.03 2.88
N ILE A 76 -4.27 -6.39 1.76
CA ILE A 76 -4.12 -4.95 1.57
C ILE A 76 -4.94 -4.17 2.61
N GLN A 77 -6.19 -4.56 2.88
CA GLN A 77 -7.02 -3.93 3.90
C GLN A 77 -6.39 -4.02 5.29
N VAL A 78 -5.98 -5.22 5.70
CA VAL A 78 -5.36 -5.46 7.01
C VAL A 78 -4.08 -4.63 7.18
N GLU A 79 -3.23 -4.59 6.15
CA GLU A 79 -2.01 -3.79 6.22
C GLU A 79 -2.31 -2.29 6.23
N LEU A 80 -3.28 -1.81 5.45
CA LEU A 80 -3.71 -0.40 5.51
C LEU A 80 -4.25 -0.02 6.90
N GLU A 81 -5.01 -0.89 7.55
CA GLU A 81 -5.49 -0.65 8.92
C GLU A 81 -4.35 -0.59 9.94
N LYS A 82 -3.39 -1.51 9.85
CA LYS A 82 -2.18 -1.49 10.70
C LYS A 82 -1.38 -0.20 10.49
N LEU A 83 -1.17 0.18 9.24
CA LEU A 83 -0.47 1.42 8.86
C LEU A 83 -1.20 2.65 9.41
N LEU A 84 -2.52 2.69 9.30
CA LEU A 84 -3.33 3.77 9.85
C LEU A 84 -3.20 3.83 11.37
N GLN A 85 -3.24 2.70 12.07
CA GLN A 85 -3.03 2.65 13.52
C GLN A 85 -1.62 3.10 13.91
N ASP A 86 -0.60 2.71 13.14
CA ASP A 86 0.78 3.03 13.42
C ASP A 86 1.13 4.50 13.18
N VAL A 87 0.47 5.15 12.21
CA VAL A 87 0.58 6.60 11.96
C VAL A 87 -0.35 7.40 12.87
N SER A 88 -1.52 6.86 13.23
CA SER A 88 -2.51 7.52 14.09
C SER A 88 -2.26 7.36 15.58
N LYS A 89 -1.36 6.44 15.99
CA LYS A 89 -0.75 6.40 17.32
C LYS A 89 0.10 7.66 17.52
N LYS A 90 -0.60 8.77 17.72
CA LYS A 90 -0.08 9.98 18.31
C LYS A 90 0.18 9.65 19.77
N ASP A 91 1.34 9.05 20.03
CA ASP A 91 1.83 8.77 21.38
C ASP A 91 1.67 10.05 22.19
N SER A 92 0.61 10.09 22.99
CA SER A 92 0.23 11.26 23.79
C SER A 92 1.22 11.47 24.95
N SER A 93 2.17 10.55 25.09
CA SER A 93 3.09 10.41 26.22
C SER A 93 4.57 10.43 25.84
N THR A 94 4.95 10.33 24.56
CA THR A 94 6.37 10.26 24.18
C THR A 94 6.63 11.12 22.96
N LYS A 95 7.53 12.10 23.06
CA LYS A 95 8.05 12.85 21.91
C LYS A 95 8.65 11.84 20.93
N LEU A 96 7.90 11.49 19.88
CA LEU A 96 8.39 10.65 18.80
C LEU A 96 9.65 11.30 18.23
N ASN A 97 10.78 10.62 18.38
CA ASN A 97 12.03 11.04 17.75
C ASN A 97 11.77 11.09 16.23
N PRO A 98 11.95 12.25 15.56
CA PRO A 98 11.70 12.40 14.12
C PRO A 98 12.38 11.31 13.29
N ARG A 99 13.56 10.85 13.74
CA ARG A 99 14.29 9.73 13.12
C ARG A 99 13.48 8.45 13.06
N ASN A 100 12.91 8.06 14.19
CA ASN A 100 12.16 6.82 14.31
C ASN A 100 10.86 6.91 13.51
N TYR A 101 10.24 8.09 13.44
CA TYR A 101 9.07 8.32 12.61
C TYR A 101 9.37 8.14 11.11
N TYR A 102 10.42 8.80 10.60
CA TYR A 102 10.78 8.69 9.19
C TYR A 102 11.32 7.31 8.81
N GLN A 103 12.06 6.65 9.70
CA GLN A 103 12.50 5.27 9.48
C GLN A 103 11.30 4.31 9.37
N LYS A 104 10.35 4.42 10.30
CA LYS A 104 9.11 3.62 10.25
C LYS A 104 8.31 3.90 8.97
N LEU A 105 8.28 5.16 8.54
CA LEU A 105 7.62 5.55 7.30
C LEU A 105 8.30 4.93 6.06
N ILE A 106 9.63 4.85 6.02
CA ILE A 106 10.36 4.17 4.94
C ILE A 106 10.00 2.68 4.90
N GLU A 107 10.02 2.00 6.05
CA GLU A 107 9.66 0.59 6.15
C GLU A 107 8.23 0.33 5.66
N HIS A 108 7.30 1.21 6.03
CA HIS A 108 5.93 1.18 5.55
C HIS A 108 5.83 1.42 4.04
N THR A 109 6.56 2.39 3.48
CA THR A 109 6.60 2.62 2.02
C THR A 109 7.06 1.36 1.29
N LEU A 110 8.09 0.67 1.78
CA LEU A 110 8.58 -0.57 1.17
C LEU A 110 7.52 -1.68 1.17
N LEU A 111 6.80 -1.85 2.28
CA LEU A 111 5.70 -2.82 2.37
C LEU A 111 4.58 -2.49 1.35
N VAL A 112 4.18 -1.21 1.29
CA VAL A 112 3.16 -0.73 0.37
C VAL A 112 3.57 -0.94 -1.09
N ASP A 113 4.84 -0.72 -1.42
CA ASP A 113 5.37 -0.97 -2.77
C ASP A 113 5.35 -2.45 -3.14
N GLN A 114 5.65 -3.35 -2.20
CA GLN A 114 5.51 -4.79 -2.43
C GLN A 114 4.06 -5.19 -2.71
N LEU A 115 3.11 -4.65 -1.93
CA LEU A 115 1.68 -4.89 -2.17
C LEU A 115 1.22 -4.32 -3.52
N ASN A 116 1.72 -3.14 -3.90
CA ASN A 116 1.48 -2.56 -5.22
C ASN A 116 1.98 -3.45 -6.36
N GLN A 117 3.18 -4.02 -6.22
CA GLN A 117 3.73 -4.92 -7.24
C GLN A 117 2.89 -6.20 -7.37
N GLN A 118 2.46 -6.77 -6.24
CA GLN A 118 1.57 -7.92 -6.26
C GLN A 118 0.23 -7.59 -6.93
N ALA A 119 -0.38 -6.47 -6.57
CA ALA A 119 -1.65 -6.03 -7.13
C ALA A 119 -1.56 -5.76 -8.64
N ARG A 120 -0.53 -5.05 -9.10
CA ARG A 120 -0.30 -4.82 -10.54
C ARG A 120 -0.08 -6.12 -11.30
N SER A 121 0.66 -7.07 -10.72
CA SER A 121 0.86 -8.38 -11.34
C SER A 121 -0.46 -9.13 -11.50
N ARG A 122 -1.34 -9.06 -10.50
CA ARG A 122 -2.68 -9.66 -10.58
C ARG A 122 -3.59 -8.95 -11.57
N LEU A 123 -3.64 -7.62 -11.57
CA LEU A 123 -4.36 -6.83 -12.57
C LEU A 123 -3.88 -7.13 -13.99
N HIS A 124 -2.58 -7.34 -14.18
CA HIS A 124 -2.05 -7.79 -15.46
C HIS A 124 -2.61 -9.16 -15.85
N LEU A 125 -2.60 -10.15 -14.96
CA LEU A 125 -3.20 -11.47 -15.22
C LEU A 125 -4.71 -11.42 -15.51
N LEU A 126 -5.43 -10.46 -14.92
CA LEU A 126 -6.84 -10.21 -15.20
C LEU A 126 -7.05 -9.66 -16.61
N SER A 127 -6.12 -8.83 -17.09
CA SER A 127 -6.16 -8.28 -18.45
C SER A 127 -5.82 -9.29 -19.54
N LEU A 128 -5.16 -10.40 -19.19
CA LEU A 128 -4.84 -11.47 -20.13
C LEU A 128 -6.07 -12.36 -20.30
N SER A 129 -6.46 -12.57 -21.56
CA SER A 129 -7.55 -13.50 -21.90
C SER A 129 -7.18 -14.93 -21.46
N ALA A 130 -8.16 -15.67 -20.94
CA ALA A 130 -8.04 -17.11 -20.80
C ALA A 130 -7.92 -17.72 -22.21
N SER A 131 -6.89 -18.55 -22.46
CA SER A 131 -6.73 -19.29 -23.73
C SER A 131 -7.64 -20.50 -23.80
#